data_AF-A0A412KBW2-F1
#
_entry.id   AF-A0A412KBW2-F1
#
_cell.length_a   1.000
_cell.length_b   1.000
_cell.length_c   1.000
_cell.angle_alpha   90.00
_cell.angle_beta   90.00
_cell.angle_gamma   90.00
#
_symmetry.space_group_name_H-M   'P 1'
#
loop_
_entity.id
_entity.type
_entity.pdbx_description
1 polymer ?
#
loop_
_entity_poly.entity_id
_entity_poly.type
_entity_poly.pdbx_seq_one_letter_code
_entity_poly.pdbx_strand_id
1 'polypeptide(L)'
;MERWELESTNAYRVYHGANRNRGTETEEQRDERLIKAHNLIFAMTGKIDNVQDFIRCRNLINAYADERGKEHYTVKRLKKNCYNRLVELIDDTNNEIEKIKTDIDALQAIRIEDTPEEAEQLEKASQFKLYEYLTQLNPKGNIEGNKRRLGNWCKNPTRTEALALTKLSIMNEYCDCFTPRYKETLSERIRKPEQVEHEKMIAPTLREMNAKMGKLFMKNFQLRQASKQLSN
;
A
#
# COMPACT_ATOMS: atom_id res chain seq x y z
N MET A 1 -25.46 -10.97 -22.43
CA MET A 1 -24.50 -12.08 -22.35
C MET A 1 -25.12 -13.23 -23.10
N GLU A 2 -24.62 -13.50 -24.30
CA GLU A 2 -25.20 -14.48 -25.22
C GLU A 2 -24.78 -15.90 -24.82
N ARG A 3 -25.57 -16.92 -25.16
CA ARG A 3 -25.38 -18.33 -24.73
C ARG A 3 -23.96 -18.86 -25.02
N TRP A 4 -23.34 -18.41 -26.11
CA TRP A 4 -21.99 -18.82 -26.52
C TRP A 4 -20.88 -18.23 -25.63
N GLU A 5 -21.11 -17.08 -24.98
CA GLU A 5 -20.16 -16.52 -24.00
C GLU A 5 -20.10 -17.39 -22.74
N LEU A 6 -21.24 -17.95 -22.31
CA LEU A 6 -21.35 -18.90 -21.20
C LEU A 6 -20.69 -20.25 -21.55
N GLU A 7 -20.90 -20.76 -22.77
CA GLU A 7 -20.34 -22.05 -23.27
C GLU A 7 -18.80 -22.12 -23.29
N SER A 8 -18.14 -20.96 -23.43
CA SER A 8 -16.69 -20.85 -23.42
C SER A 8 -16.07 -20.99 -22.02
N THR A 9 -16.89 -20.90 -20.96
CA THR A 9 -16.41 -20.86 -19.58
C THR A 9 -16.15 -22.28 -19.05
N ASN A 10 -15.00 -22.51 -18.42
CA ASN A 10 -14.66 -23.80 -17.79
C ASN A 10 -15.76 -24.29 -16.81
N ALA A 11 -16.45 -23.37 -16.13
CA ALA A 11 -17.58 -23.68 -15.25
C ALA A 11 -18.81 -24.24 -16.00
N TYR A 12 -19.13 -23.72 -17.19
CA TYR A 12 -20.18 -24.27 -18.04
C TYR A 12 -19.80 -25.65 -18.56
N ARG A 13 -18.53 -25.85 -18.96
CA ARG A 13 -18.02 -27.17 -19.37
C ARG A 13 -17.97 -28.18 -18.21
N VAL A 14 -17.73 -27.76 -16.99
CA VAL A 14 -17.80 -28.63 -15.79
C VAL A 14 -19.26 -29.01 -15.49
N TYR A 15 -20.20 -28.08 -15.61
CA TYR A 15 -21.62 -28.32 -15.35
C TYR A 15 -22.34 -29.11 -16.48
N HIS A 16 -21.99 -28.83 -17.74
CA HIS A 16 -22.57 -29.48 -18.93
C HIS A 16 -21.77 -30.71 -19.39
N GLY A 17 -20.44 -30.71 -19.28
CA GLY A 17 -19.58 -31.82 -19.73
C GLY A 17 -19.67 -33.08 -18.86
N ALA A 18 -20.12 -32.95 -17.60
CA ALA A 18 -20.44 -34.09 -16.76
C ALA A 18 -21.80 -34.75 -17.08
N ASN A 19 -22.65 -34.12 -17.91
CA ASN A 19 -24.06 -34.52 -18.09
C ASN A 19 -24.44 -34.63 -19.58
N ARG A 20 -23.92 -35.67 -20.25
CA ARG A 20 -24.21 -35.96 -21.68
C ARG A 20 -25.62 -36.51 -21.97
N ASN A 21 -26.43 -36.86 -20.96
CA ASN A 21 -27.72 -37.58 -21.15
C ASN A 21 -28.97 -36.79 -20.68
N ARG A 22 -29.11 -35.52 -21.08
CA ARG A 22 -30.26 -34.67 -20.68
C ARG A 22 -31.59 -35.04 -21.33
N GLY A 23 -31.59 -35.82 -22.41
CA GLY A 23 -32.80 -36.18 -23.17
C GLY A 23 -33.60 -37.35 -22.58
N THR A 24 -33.05 -38.06 -21.58
CA THR A 24 -33.62 -39.31 -21.02
C THR A 24 -33.71 -39.30 -19.48
N GLU A 25 -33.52 -38.14 -18.85
CA GLU A 25 -33.53 -37.99 -17.38
C GLU A 25 -34.97 -37.99 -16.85
N THR A 26 -35.27 -38.78 -15.80
CA THR A 26 -36.56 -38.72 -15.11
C THR A 26 -36.67 -37.47 -14.23
N GLU A 27 -37.89 -37.09 -13.84
CA GLU A 27 -38.12 -35.90 -13.00
C GLU A 27 -37.39 -35.99 -11.64
N GLU A 28 -37.38 -37.18 -11.03
CA GLU A 28 -36.64 -37.45 -9.78
C GLU A 28 -35.12 -37.30 -9.96
N GLN A 29 -34.56 -37.82 -11.05
CA GLN A 29 -33.13 -37.70 -11.35
C GLN A 29 -32.72 -36.24 -11.56
N ARG A 30 -33.57 -35.46 -12.25
CA ARG A 30 -33.38 -34.02 -12.44
C ARG A 30 -33.37 -33.28 -11.11
N ASP A 31 -34.28 -33.61 -10.19
CA ASP A 31 -34.35 -32.98 -8.87
C ASP A 31 -33.15 -33.30 -7.99
N GLU A 32 -32.72 -34.57 -7.94
CA GLU A 32 -31.50 -34.94 -7.22
C GLU A 32 -30.26 -34.20 -7.74
N ARG A 33 -30.13 -34.08 -9.06
CA ARG A 33 -29.03 -33.35 -9.69
C ARG A 33 -29.05 -31.87 -9.32
N LEU A 34 -30.22 -31.25 -9.30
CA LEU A 34 -30.39 -29.85 -8.90
C LEU A 34 -30.09 -29.63 -7.40
N ILE A 35 -30.43 -30.59 -6.53
CA ILE A 35 -30.04 -30.55 -5.11
C ILE A 35 -28.52 -30.64 -4.95
N LYS A 36 -27.86 -31.58 -5.65
CA LYS A 36 -26.40 -31.72 -5.65
C LYS A 36 -25.71 -30.44 -6.14
N ALA A 37 -26.22 -29.86 -7.23
CA ALA A 37 -25.74 -28.59 -7.76
C ALA A 37 -25.90 -27.43 -6.77
N HIS A 38 -27.07 -27.33 -6.11
CA HIS A 38 -27.33 -26.32 -5.09
C HIS A 38 -26.31 -26.40 -3.95
N ASN A 39 -26.10 -27.60 -3.39
CA ASN A 39 -25.17 -27.81 -2.28
C ASN A 39 -23.72 -27.47 -2.68
N LEU A 40 -23.31 -27.83 -3.90
CA LEU A 40 -21.99 -27.47 -4.43
C LEU A 40 -21.82 -25.96 -4.56
N ILE A 41 -22.82 -25.26 -5.12
CA ILE A 41 -22.77 -23.81 -5.28
C ILE A 41 -22.74 -23.14 -3.90
N PHE A 42 -23.56 -23.59 -2.95
CA PHE A 42 -23.58 -23.07 -1.59
C PHE A 42 -22.21 -23.23 -0.91
N ALA A 43 -21.58 -24.40 -1.01
CA ALA A 43 -20.24 -24.64 -0.49
C ALA A 43 -19.16 -23.76 -1.16
N MET A 44 -19.25 -23.56 -2.48
CA MET A 44 -18.36 -22.65 -3.21
C MET A 44 -18.53 -21.20 -2.78
N THR A 45 -19.75 -20.81 -2.41
CA THR A 45 -20.04 -19.45 -1.94
C THR A 45 -19.24 -19.11 -0.68
N GLY A 46 -19.06 -20.08 0.23
CA GLY A 46 -18.25 -19.89 1.45
C GLY A 46 -16.75 -19.85 1.22
N LYS A 47 -16.26 -20.20 0.03
CA LYS A 47 -14.82 -20.25 -0.32
C LYS A 47 -14.38 -19.12 -1.25
N ILE A 48 -15.20 -18.08 -1.38
CA ILE A 48 -14.86 -16.91 -2.21
C ILE A 48 -13.82 -16.07 -1.47
N ASP A 49 -12.61 -16.02 -2.03
CA ASP A 49 -11.49 -15.24 -1.48
C ASP A 49 -11.00 -14.14 -2.43
N ASN A 50 -11.34 -14.21 -3.71
CA ASN A 50 -10.96 -13.24 -4.72
C ASN A 50 -12.07 -13.06 -5.79
N VAL A 51 -11.86 -12.11 -6.70
CA VAL A 51 -12.82 -11.81 -7.77
C VAL A 51 -13.03 -12.96 -8.75
N GLN A 52 -12.02 -13.78 -9.01
CA GLN A 52 -12.16 -14.92 -9.91
C GLN A 52 -13.07 -15.99 -9.31
N ASP A 53 -12.93 -16.27 -8.01
CA ASP A 53 -13.81 -17.20 -7.28
C ASP A 53 -15.26 -16.68 -7.27
N PHE A 54 -15.43 -15.37 -7.07
CA PHE A 54 -16.72 -14.72 -7.16
C PHE A 54 -17.36 -14.88 -8.55
N ILE A 55 -16.62 -14.58 -9.62
CA ILE A 55 -17.09 -14.72 -11.01
C ILE A 55 -17.47 -16.18 -11.29
N ARG A 56 -16.64 -17.13 -10.86
CA ARG A 56 -16.93 -18.57 -11.01
C ARG A 56 -18.21 -18.97 -10.30
N CYS A 57 -18.40 -18.53 -9.05
CA CYS A 57 -19.61 -18.81 -8.28
C CYS A 57 -20.85 -18.20 -8.94
N ARG A 58 -20.76 -16.95 -9.41
CA ARG A 58 -21.83 -16.26 -10.17
C ARG A 58 -22.23 -17.03 -11.42
N ASN A 59 -21.26 -17.51 -12.21
CA ASN A 59 -21.53 -18.25 -13.43
C ASN A 59 -22.24 -19.58 -13.15
N LEU A 60 -21.86 -20.28 -12.06
CA LEU A 60 -22.56 -21.50 -11.63
C LEU A 60 -24.00 -21.20 -11.17
N ILE A 61 -24.22 -20.09 -10.46
CA ILE A 61 -25.57 -19.65 -10.06
C ILE A 61 -26.43 -19.35 -11.30
N ASN A 62 -25.87 -18.71 -12.33
CA ASN A 62 -26.59 -18.42 -13.57
C ASN A 62 -26.97 -19.71 -14.32
N ALA A 63 -26.05 -20.66 -14.46
CA ALA A 63 -26.34 -21.96 -15.08
C ALA A 63 -27.44 -22.72 -14.30
N TYR A 64 -27.39 -22.70 -12.97
CA TYR A 64 -28.43 -23.27 -12.13
C TYR A 64 -29.79 -22.54 -12.28
N ALA A 65 -29.76 -21.22 -12.43
CA ALA A 65 -30.95 -20.40 -12.65
C ALA A 65 -31.61 -20.65 -14.01
N ASP A 66 -30.84 -20.94 -15.05
CA ASP A 66 -31.36 -21.30 -16.37
C ASP A 66 -32.11 -22.64 -16.35
N GLU A 67 -31.78 -23.55 -15.42
CA GLU A 67 -32.45 -24.86 -15.29
C GLU A 67 -33.60 -24.90 -14.27
N ARG A 68 -33.49 -24.17 -13.15
CA ARG A 68 -34.51 -24.13 -12.07
C ARG A 68 -35.51 -22.97 -12.23
N GLY A 69 -35.16 -21.97 -13.04
CA GLY A 69 -35.90 -20.71 -13.19
C GLY A 69 -35.32 -19.58 -12.34
N LYS A 70 -35.13 -18.41 -12.96
CA LYS A 70 -34.47 -17.24 -12.35
C LYS A 70 -35.15 -16.72 -11.09
N GLU A 71 -36.47 -16.85 -11.02
CA GLU A 71 -37.30 -16.39 -9.90
C GLU A 71 -37.43 -17.39 -8.75
N HIS A 72 -36.89 -18.60 -8.91
CA HIS A 72 -36.98 -19.64 -7.88
C HIS A 72 -36.25 -19.21 -6.59
N TYR A 73 -36.85 -19.49 -5.43
CA TYR A 73 -36.35 -19.01 -4.14
C TYR A 73 -34.91 -19.43 -3.83
N THR A 74 -34.50 -20.65 -4.23
CA THR A 74 -33.12 -21.14 -4.04
C THR A 74 -32.11 -20.32 -4.83
N VAL A 75 -32.46 -19.87 -6.05
CA VAL A 75 -31.62 -19.00 -6.88
C VAL A 75 -31.44 -17.65 -6.21
N LYS A 76 -32.54 -17.04 -5.76
CA LYS A 76 -32.50 -15.76 -5.02
C LYS A 76 -31.62 -15.86 -3.76
N ARG A 77 -31.75 -16.96 -3.00
CA ARG A 77 -30.93 -17.22 -1.82
C ARG A 77 -29.45 -17.37 -2.15
N LEU A 78 -29.09 -18.14 -3.19
CA LEU A 78 -27.70 -18.30 -3.63
C LEU A 78 -27.08 -16.97 -4.08
N LYS A 79 -27.82 -16.17 -4.85
CA LYS A 79 -27.38 -14.82 -5.26
C LYS A 79 -27.13 -13.93 -4.05
N LYS A 80 -28.05 -13.89 -3.09
CA LYS A 80 -27.91 -13.11 -1.86
C LYS A 80 -26.69 -13.54 -1.05
N ASN A 81 -26.48 -14.84 -0.86
CA ASN A 81 -25.32 -15.35 -0.12
C ASN A 81 -24.00 -14.99 -0.82
N CYS A 82 -23.95 -15.11 -2.15
CA CYS A 82 -22.78 -14.76 -2.95
C CYS A 82 -22.45 -13.26 -2.85
N TYR A 83 -23.48 -12.40 -2.88
CA TYR A 83 -23.32 -10.97 -2.68
C TYR A 83 -22.88 -10.62 -1.26
N ASN A 84 -23.51 -11.20 -0.23
CA ASN A 84 -23.13 -10.96 1.16
C ASN A 84 -21.67 -11.33 1.42
N ARG A 85 -21.22 -12.48 0.90
CA ARG A 85 -19.83 -12.90 1.01
C ARG A 85 -18.88 -11.92 0.33
N LEU A 86 -19.27 -11.35 -0.82
CA LEU A 86 -18.48 -10.32 -1.50
C LEU A 86 -18.35 -9.05 -0.65
N VAL A 87 -19.43 -8.62 0.00
CA VAL A 87 -19.43 -7.46 0.91
C VAL A 87 -18.54 -7.73 2.12
N GLU A 88 -18.69 -8.88 2.78
CA GLU A 88 -17.81 -9.30 3.89
C GLU A 88 -16.33 -9.23 3.49
N LEU A 89 -15.99 -9.77 2.32
CA LEU A 89 -14.61 -9.79 1.83
C LEU A 89 -14.06 -8.38 1.54
N ILE A 90 -14.91 -7.45 1.08
CA ILE A 90 -14.53 -6.04 0.89
C ILE A 90 -14.23 -5.40 2.25
N ASP A 91 -15.07 -5.64 3.26
CA ASP A 91 -14.92 -5.08 4.59
C ASP A 91 -13.70 -5.66 5.32
N ASP A 92 -13.49 -6.98 5.25
CA ASP A 92 -12.29 -7.64 5.76
C ASP A 92 -11.02 -7.06 5.13
N THR A 93 -11.03 -6.87 3.81
CA THR A 93 -9.88 -6.29 3.11
C THR A 93 -9.66 -4.81 3.51
N ASN A 94 -10.71 -4.02 3.74
CA ASN A 94 -10.58 -2.65 4.25
C ASN A 94 -9.96 -2.65 5.66
N ASN A 95 -10.44 -3.53 6.55
CA ASN A 95 -9.93 -3.65 7.91
C ASN A 95 -8.45 -4.03 7.95
N GLU A 96 -8.01 -4.92 7.06
CA GLU A 96 -6.58 -5.26 6.92
C GLU A 96 -5.75 -4.07 6.43
N ILE A 97 -6.27 -3.28 5.49
CA ILE A 97 -5.59 -2.07 5.00
C ILE A 97 -5.41 -1.07 6.13
N GLU A 98 -6.47 -0.78 6.91
CA GLU A 98 -6.39 0.16 8.03
C GLU A 98 -5.41 -0.29 9.12
N LYS A 99 -5.35 -1.60 9.41
CA LYS A 99 -4.35 -2.16 10.33
C LYS A 99 -2.92 -1.91 9.84
N ILE A 100 -2.62 -2.26 8.59
CA ILE A 100 -1.28 -2.06 8.02
C ILE A 100 -0.91 -0.58 7.97
N LYS A 101 -1.87 0.29 7.66
CA LYS A 101 -1.67 1.74 7.67
C LYS A 101 -1.30 2.24 9.06
N THR A 102 -2.03 1.80 10.09
CA THR A 102 -1.73 2.14 11.49
C THR A 102 -0.34 1.66 11.90
N ASP A 103 0.05 0.45 11.49
CA ASP A 103 1.40 -0.09 11.77
C ASP A 103 2.51 0.72 11.07
N ILE A 104 2.29 1.14 9.82
CA ILE A 104 3.21 2.02 9.07
C ILE A 104 3.34 3.37 9.79
N ASP A 105 2.22 3.99 10.16
CA ASP A 105 2.21 5.28 10.85
C ASP A 105 2.93 5.18 12.20
N ALA A 106 2.72 4.09 12.95
CA ALA A 106 3.41 3.84 14.21
C ALA A 106 4.93 3.69 14.05
N LEU A 107 5.40 2.97 13.03
CA LEU A 107 6.83 2.83 12.72
C LEU A 107 7.46 4.16 12.31
N GLN A 108 6.75 4.97 11.53
CA GLN A 108 7.23 6.29 11.08
C GLN A 108 7.19 7.35 12.20
N ALA A 109 6.33 7.19 13.21
CA ALA A 109 6.23 8.10 14.34
C ALA A 109 7.42 8.00 15.31
N ILE A 110 8.22 6.94 15.25
CA ILE A 110 9.40 6.77 16.11
C ILE A 110 10.44 7.83 15.76
N ARG A 111 10.69 8.73 16.72
CA ARG A 111 11.71 9.77 16.66
C ARG A 111 12.76 9.52 17.74
N ILE A 112 14.01 9.45 17.31
CA ILE A 112 15.20 9.39 18.16
C ILE A 112 15.78 10.80 18.17
N GLU A 113 15.50 11.51 19.25
CA GLU A 113 15.94 12.89 19.46
C GLU A 113 17.18 12.94 20.36
N ASP A 114 17.87 14.07 20.37
CA ASP A 114 18.93 14.32 21.34
C ASP A 114 18.34 14.49 22.73
N THR A 115 19.07 14.04 23.76
CA THR A 115 18.75 14.50 25.12
C THR A 115 19.09 15.99 25.24
N PRO A 116 18.53 16.71 26.23
CA PRO A 116 18.88 18.11 26.47
C PRO A 116 20.39 18.35 26.60
N GLU A 117 21.10 17.44 27.26
CA GLU A 117 22.56 17.52 27.45
C GLU A 117 23.32 17.32 26.13
N GLU A 118 22.92 16.33 25.33
CA GLU A 118 23.52 16.09 24.01
C GLU A 118 23.31 17.29 23.07
N ALA A 119 22.10 17.85 23.08
CA ALA A 119 21.76 19.05 22.31
C ALA A 119 22.60 20.26 22.74
N GLU A 120 22.76 20.47 24.05
CA GLU A 120 23.58 21.56 24.59
C GLU A 120 25.06 21.41 24.21
N GLN A 121 25.60 20.19 24.30
CA GLN A 121 26.98 19.89 23.91
C GLN A 121 27.21 20.14 22.41
N LEU A 122 26.28 19.67 21.56
CA LEU A 122 26.33 19.90 20.12
C LEU A 122 26.25 21.39 19.80
N GLU A 123 25.38 22.13 20.50
CA GLU A 123 25.22 23.57 20.33
C GLU A 123 26.52 24.31 20.66
N LYS A 124 27.12 24.05 21.83
CA LYS A 124 28.41 24.63 22.24
C LYS A 124 29.53 24.31 21.26
N ALA A 125 29.65 23.04 20.84
CA ALA A 125 30.67 22.62 19.89
C ALA A 125 30.47 23.29 18.52
N SER A 126 29.22 23.46 18.08
CA SER A 126 28.90 24.12 16.81
C SER A 126 29.19 25.62 16.85
N GLN A 127 28.97 26.29 17.99
CA GLN A 127 29.31 27.70 18.17
C GLN A 127 30.82 27.91 18.07
N PHE A 128 31.61 27.03 18.72
CA PHE A 128 33.07 27.07 18.59
C PHE A 128 33.53 26.92 17.13
N LYS A 129 32.96 25.96 16.38
CA LYS A 129 33.25 25.83 14.95
C LYS A 129 32.77 27.00 14.10
N LEU A 130 31.63 27.60 14.43
CA LEU A 130 31.17 28.80 13.74
C LEU A 130 32.18 29.95 13.89
N TYR A 131 32.71 30.17 15.10
CA TYR A 131 33.75 31.18 15.31
C TYR A 131 35.02 30.87 14.51
N GLU A 132 35.46 29.61 14.48
CA GLU A 132 36.59 29.22 13.62
C GLU A 132 36.33 29.53 12.15
N TYR A 133 35.12 29.26 11.62
CA TYR A 133 34.78 29.59 10.24
C TYR A 133 34.79 31.10 9.99
N LEU A 134 34.22 31.89 10.91
CA LEU A 134 34.19 33.35 10.78
C LEU A 134 35.60 33.95 10.76
N THR A 135 36.55 33.44 11.55
CA THR A 135 37.96 33.91 11.49
C THR A 135 38.65 33.61 10.16
N GLN A 136 38.15 32.61 9.42
CA GLN A 136 38.69 32.19 8.14
C GLN A 136 37.97 32.81 6.94
N LEU A 137 36.89 33.56 7.16
CA LEU A 137 36.07 34.18 6.13
C LEU A 137 36.26 35.69 6.10
N ASN A 138 36.22 36.27 4.91
CA ASN A 138 36.32 37.72 4.73
C ASN A 138 34.91 38.33 4.63
N PRO A 139 34.51 39.24 5.53
CA PRO A 139 33.13 39.76 5.55
C PRO A 139 32.75 40.60 4.32
N LYS A 140 33.70 41.24 3.63
CA LYS A 140 33.40 42.31 2.64
C LYS A 140 34.32 42.41 1.41
N GLY A 141 35.09 41.37 1.05
CA GLY A 141 36.09 41.54 -0.01
C GLY A 141 36.33 40.38 -0.99
N ASN A 142 36.03 39.13 -0.63
CA ASN A 142 36.39 37.99 -1.48
C ASN A 142 35.28 36.92 -1.50
N ILE A 143 34.16 37.22 -2.17
CA ILE A 143 33.01 36.31 -2.31
C ILE A 143 33.44 35.00 -2.99
N GLU A 144 34.26 35.06 -4.04
CA GLU A 144 34.78 33.89 -4.77
C GLU A 144 35.60 32.96 -3.83
N GLY A 145 36.48 33.55 -3.02
CA GLY A 145 37.29 32.85 -2.04
C GLY A 145 36.47 32.22 -0.92
N ASN A 146 35.47 32.95 -0.41
CA ASN A 146 34.52 32.44 0.59
C ASN A 146 33.70 31.27 0.01
N LYS A 147 33.18 31.39 -1.23
CA LYS A 147 32.46 30.32 -1.93
C LYS A 147 33.30 29.06 -2.05
N ARG A 148 34.58 29.18 -2.40
CA ARG A 148 35.49 28.02 -2.51
C ARG A 148 35.71 27.33 -1.16
N ARG A 149 35.91 28.09 -0.08
CA ARG A 149 36.08 27.54 1.28
C ARG A 149 34.81 26.84 1.75
N LEU A 150 33.67 27.51 1.61
CA LEU A 150 32.36 26.98 2.00
C LEU A 150 31.98 25.73 1.20
N GLY A 151 32.29 25.70 -0.10
CA GLY A 151 32.10 24.52 -0.93
C GLY A 151 32.89 23.30 -0.44
N ASN A 152 34.12 23.50 0.06
CA ASN A 152 34.91 22.43 0.65
C ASN A 152 34.31 21.95 1.99
N TRP A 153 33.93 22.87 2.87
CA TRP A 153 33.35 22.52 4.17
C TRP A 153 31.98 21.85 4.06
N CYS A 154 31.16 22.25 3.09
CA CYS A 154 29.83 21.66 2.86
C CYS A 154 29.88 20.29 2.18
N LYS A 155 31.05 19.80 1.74
CA LYS A 155 31.15 18.55 0.97
C LYS A 155 30.81 17.31 1.79
N ASN A 156 31.34 17.22 3.02
CA ASN A 156 31.10 16.11 3.95
C ASN A 156 31.29 16.60 5.41
N PRO A 157 30.44 17.52 5.89
CA PRO A 157 30.58 18.04 7.24
C PRO A 157 30.21 16.98 8.27
N THR A 158 30.90 17.00 9.41
CA THR A 158 30.41 16.37 10.63
C THR A 158 29.11 17.05 11.09
N ARG A 159 28.38 16.42 12.00
CA ARG A 159 27.12 16.97 12.53
C ARG A 159 27.30 18.37 13.14
N THR A 160 28.37 18.55 13.93
CA THR A 160 28.76 19.81 14.55
C THR A 160 29.07 20.90 13.52
N GLU A 161 29.85 20.55 12.50
CA GLU A 161 30.19 21.46 11.40
C GLU A 161 28.95 21.80 10.56
N ALA A 162 28.05 20.83 10.34
CA ALA A 162 26.82 21.06 9.59
C ALA A 162 25.90 22.06 10.32
N LEU A 163 25.80 21.96 11.65
CA LEU A 163 25.05 22.92 12.46
C LEU A 163 25.69 24.32 12.40
N ALA A 164 27.01 24.40 12.51
CA ALA A 164 27.75 25.66 12.40
C ALA A 164 27.57 26.32 11.02
N LEU A 165 27.73 25.55 9.94
CA LEU A 165 27.54 26.01 8.56
C LEU A 165 26.10 26.41 8.27
N THR A 166 25.12 25.75 8.90
CA THR A 166 23.70 26.13 8.76
C THR A 166 23.44 27.50 9.38
N LYS A 167 23.99 27.78 10.56
CA LYS A 167 23.93 29.11 11.17
C LYS A 167 24.58 30.16 10.28
N LEU A 168 25.75 29.85 9.71
CA LEU A 168 26.45 30.72 8.78
C LEU A 168 25.62 30.99 7.50
N SER A 169 24.85 29.99 7.02
CA SER A 169 24.02 30.13 5.82
C SER A 169 22.83 31.09 5.95
N ILE A 170 22.48 31.44 7.19
CA ILE A 170 21.41 32.38 7.52
C ILE A 170 21.96 33.81 7.70
N MET A 171 23.27 33.96 7.90
CA MET A 171 23.90 35.28 8.03
C MET A 171 23.90 36.02 6.69
N ASN A 172 23.49 37.30 6.70
CA ASN A 172 23.34 38.12 5.50
C ASN A 172 24.65 38.26 4.71
N GLU A 173 25.79 38.22 5.39
CA GLU A 173 27.12 38.38 4.80
C GLU A 173 27.55 37.15 3.97
N TYR A 174 26.97 35.97 4.25
CA TYR A 174 27.42 34.70 3.68
C TYR A 174 26.32 33.89 3.00
N CYS A 175 25.04 34.26 3.14
CA CYS A 175 23.90 33.51 2.61
C CYS A 175 24.01 33.23 1.10
N ASP A 176 24.48 34.20 0.32
CA ASP A 176 24.70 34.09 -1.13
C ASP A 176 25.83 33.13 -1.54
N CYS A 177 26.63 32.67 -0.56
CA CYS A 177 27.66 31.66 -0.78
C CYS A 177 27.11 30.23 -0.65
N PHE A 178 25.88 30.04 -0.17
CA PHE A 178 25.28 28.72 0.02
C PHE A 178 24.30 28.37 -1.11
N THR A 179 24.66 27.35 -1.88
CA THR A 179 23.75 26.79 -2.88
C THR A 179 22.62 25.97 -2.23
N PRO A 180 21.48 25.78 -2.91
CA PRO A 180 20.40 24.92 -2.40
C PRO A 180 20.87 23.50 -2.04
N ARG A 181 21.74 22.92 -2.88
CA ARG A 181 22.33 21.59 -2.65
C ARG A 181 23.14 21.51 -1.35
N TYR A 182 23.85 22.59 -0.97
CA TYR A 182 24.55 22.62 0.31
C TYR A 182 23.57 22.63 1.47
N LYS A 183 22.49 23.42 1.38
CA LYS A 183 21.47 23.47 2.42
C LYS A 183 20.81 22.11 2.63
N GLU A 184 20.51 21.37 1.56
CA GLU A 184 20.03 19.99 1.62
C GLU A 184 21.02 19.07 2.35
N THR A 185 22.28 19.08 1.92
CA THR A 185 23.35 18.26 2.53
C THR A 185 23.50 18.56 4.03
N LEU A 186 23.46 19.84 4.41
CA LEU A 186 23.55 20.27 5.80
C LEU A 186 22.35 19.81 6.61
N SER A 187 21.13 19.93 6.06
CA SER A 187 19.91 19.49 6.72
C SER A 187 19.90 17.98 6.99
N GLU A 188 20.47 17.18 6.09
CA GLU A 188 20.64 15.73 6.29
C GLU A 188 21.69 15.42 7.36
N ARG A 189 22.80 16.18 7.38
CA ARG A 189 23.94 15.96 8.28
C ARG A 189 23.71 16.43 9.72
N ILE A 190 22.79 17.37 9.95
CA ILE A 190 22.40 17.81 11.30
C ILE A 190 21.60 16.72 12.04
N ARG A 191 20.92 15.84 11.30
CA ARG A 191 20.09 14.78 11.87
C ARG A 191 20.92 13.87 12.78
N LYS A 192 20.29 13.41 13.87
CA LYS A 192 20.90 12.48 14.81
C LYS A 192 21.30 11.19 14.08
N PRO A 193 22.55 10.70 14.18
CA PRO A 193 23.01 9.51 13.46
C PRO A 193 22.15 8.28 13.74
N GLU A 194 21.74 8.10 14.99
CA GLU A 194 20.88 7.01 15.44
C GLU A 194 19.51 7.04 14.76
N GLN A 195 18.94 8.24 14.55
CA GLN A 195 17.70 8.39 13.78
C GLN A 195 17.87 7.96 12.32
N VAL A 196 18.98 8.35 11.70
CA VAL A 196 19.27 7.99 10.30
C VAL A 196 19.48 6.48 10.15
N GLU A 197 20.12 5.85 11.12
CA GLU A 197 20.32 4.40 11.15
C GLU A 197 19.00 3.66 11.38
N HIS A 198 18.17 4.12 12.33
CA HIS A 198 16.83 3.59 12.55
C HIS A 198 15.99 3.63 11.28
N GLU A 199 15.98 4.77 10.57
CA GLU A 199 15.25 4.91 9.29
C GLU A 199 15.74 3.93 8.22
N LYS A 200 17.05 3.69 8.15
CA LYS A 200 17.62 2.69 7.23
C LYS A 200 17.23 1.26 7.62
N MET A 201 17.18 0.95 8.92
CA MET A 201 16.76 -0.36 9.41
C MET A 201 15.28 -0.63 9.15
N ILE A 202 14.39 0.35 9.33
CA ILE A 202 12.94 0.16 9.10
C ILE A 202 12.55 0.26 7.62
N ALA A 203 13.37 0.90 6.78
CA ALA A 203 13.10 1.07 5.35
C ALA A 203 12.72 -0.24 4.60
N PRO A 204 13.41 -1.38 4.76
CA PRO A 204 12.99 -2.64 4.16
C PRO A 204 11.61 -3.09 4.64
N THR A 205 11.35 -3.04 5.95
CA THR A 205 10.06 -3.41 6.53
C THR A 205 8.93 -2.53 6.01
N LEU A 206 9.16 -1.21 5.94
CA LEU A 206 8.20 -0.27 5.36
C LEU A 206 7.92 -0.57 3.88
N ARG A 207 8.93 -0.96 3.09
CA ARG A 207 8.71 -1.37 1.68
C ARG A 207 7.84 -2.62 1.58
N GLU A 208 8.07 -3.62 2.42
CA GLU A 208 7.27 -4.84 2.45
C GLU A 208 5.81 -4.57 2.85
N MET A 209 5.61 -3.77 3.90
CA MET A 209 4.27 -3.36 4.35
C MET A 209 3.53 -2.57 3.28
N ASN A 210 4.19 -1.60 2.63
CA ASN A 210 3.60 -0.84 1.53
C ASN A 210 3.27 -1.73 0.32
N ALA A 211 4.12 -2.70 -0.02
CA ALA A 211 3.84 -3.66 -1.08
C ALA A 211 2.63 -4.55 -0.76
N LYS A 212 2.50 -5.01 0.49
CA LYS A 212 1.34 -5.77 0.97
C LYS A 212 0.07 -4.93 0.91
N MET A 213 0.13 -3.70 1.41
CA MET A 213 -0.99 -2.75 1.36
C MET A 213 -1.44 -2.49 -0.08
N GLY A 214 -0.50 -2.28 -1.02
CA GLY A 214 -0.79 -2.12 -2.44
C GLY A 214 -1.53 -3.32 -3.06
N LYS A 215 -1.14 -4.55 -2.71
CA LYS A 215 -1.86 -5.77 -3.14
C LYS A 215 -3.29 -5.81 -2.61
N LEU A 216 -3.50 -5.43 -1.35
CA LEU A 216 -4.83 -5.39 -0.75
C LEU A 216 -5.72 -4.31 -1.38
N PHE A 217 -5.16 -3.13 -1.67
CA PHE A 217 -5.89 -2.08 -2.41
C PHE A 217 -6.37 -2.58 -3.78
N MET A 218 -5.50 -3.25 -4.53
CA MET A 218 -5.87 -3.83 -5.83
C MET A 218 -6.96 -4.90 -5.69
N LYS A 219 -6.83 -5.81 -4.71
CA LYS A 219 -7.85 -6.81 -4.40
C LYS A 219 -9.20 -6.14 -4.10
N ASN A 220 -9.21 -5.17 -3.20
CA ASN A 220 -10.41 -4.45 -2.78
C ASN A 220 -11.07 -3.71 -3.96
N PHE A 221 -10.27 -3.03 -4.77
CA PHE A 221 -10.74 -2.34 -5.97
C PHE A 221 -11.46 -3.29 -6.93
N GLN A 222 -10.86 -4.44 -7.23
CA GLN A 222 -11.48 -5.44 -8.10
C GLN A 222 -12.78 -5.98 -7.50
N LEU A 223 -12.83 -6.24 -6.18
CA LEU A 223 -14.02 -6.72 -5.49
C LEU A 223 -15.17 -5.69 -5.55
N ARG A 224 -14.87 -4.40 -5.34
CA ARG A 224 -15.84 -3.31 -5.47
C ARG A 224 -16.37 -3.17 -6.89
N GLN A 225 -15.49 -3.32 -7.88
CA GLN A 225 -15.90 -3.31 -9.29
C GLN A 225 -16.86 -4.46 -9.60
N ALA A 226 -16.55 -5.68 -9.12
CA ALA A 226 -17.44 -6.84 -9.24
C ALA A 226 -18.79 -6.61 -8.56
N SER A 227 -18.80 -5.96 -7.38
CA SER A 227 -20.04 -5.61 -6.68
C SER A 227 -20.92 -4.65 -7.48
N LYS A 228 -20.34 -3.62 -8.12
CA LYS A 228 -21.10 -2.63 -8.90
C LYS A 228 -21.76 -3.26 -10.14
N GLN A 229 -21.11 -4.24 -10.76
CA GLN A 229 -21.68 -5.00 -11.90
C GLN A 229 -22.85 -5.93 -11.52
N LEU A 230 -23.25 -5.96 -10.25
CA LEU A 230 -24.43 -6.70 -9.77
C LEU A 230 -25.60 -5.77 -9.44
N SER A 231 -25.32 -4.49 -9.17
CA SER A 231 -26.32 -3.49 -8.81
C SER A 231 -27.00 -2.85 -10.03
N ASN A 232 -26.44 -3.05 -11.23
CA ASN A 232 -27.00 -2.70 -12.53
C ASN A 232 -27.49 -3.95 -13.25
#